data_AF-D2VJU8-F1
#
_entry.id   AF-D2VJU8-F1
#
_cell.length_a   1.000
_cell.length_b   1.000
_cell.length_c   1.000
_cell.angle_alpha   90.00
_cell.angle_beta   90.00
_cell.angle_gamma   90.00
#
_symmetry.space_group_name_H-M   'P 1'
#
loop_
_entity.id
_entity.type
_entity.pdbx_description
1 polymer ?
#
loop_
_entity_poly.entity_id
_entity_poly.type
_entity_poly.pdbx_seq_one_letter_code
_entity_poly.pdbx_strand_id
1 'polypeptide(L)'
;MTSPTTLTSQTSQDPFFESSGSPTLPKKNSMSGKRSVVSKSNPSSTKTPLSSSITKFYNRACKIHTCCGIMEFNCLKLTSMLALAVSLTAFTFLIVIIALNYSVVTDISSRIGVLQTDATYYREMMKMASRIAADSEYNRTIALEYVDIYQNCFDNYYKSINSLYIVVPSEVIPYIRMNISREETMSRRAVKSELAALELVKTFNYSGAKFILDSDNYNYLLTGYSSEVQPVLDYAQAVSDGYANADLAVTTTSLVVIAVSMAIVIPIMIVFVCLSVTKDTSKEKQLRQVRKYLLIDTINDSVLCEKFKEFCKLERSEENFAVLEKINDYKKLCQRSFDIQVVLYDNDELSGSDMVSDTTTSSNETTDSKKKKNKKGFTEKDLFEIEKKKFELAFEVFTDYLDVRGDHSININKNLADKVKQFLDFFAKGENESLPESLFDAIETDVSILMMDTHHRFKAMIEIQIKEKKKVCPSPSFLYQNPSVLDIPTRELFIFCMWMRLLGVKAIKIFVYIE
;
A
#
# COMPACT_ATOMS: atom_id res chain seq x y z
N MET A 1 24.85 43.83 36.63
CA MET A 1 23.52 44.44 36.80
C MET A 1 22.47 43.42 36.39
N THR A 2 21.63 43.12 37.37
CA THR A 2 20.42 42.26 37.46
C THR A 2 19.71 41.80 36.19
N SER A 3 19.50 40.48 36.09
CA SER A 3 18.40 39.78 35.37
C SER A 3 17.03 40.07 36.01
N PRO A 4 15.89 39.77 35.33
CA PRO A 4 15.22 38.46 35.48
C PRO A 4 14.52 37.97 34.17
N THR A 5 14.38 36.68 33.82
CA THR A 5 13.61 35.54 34.38
C THR A 5 12.10 35.76 34.52
N THR A 6 11.30 35.09 33.68
CA THR A 6 9.86 34.89 33.91
C THR A 6 9.47 33.45 33.60
N LEU A 7 8.86 32.82 34.60
CA LEU A 7 8.36 31.44 34.69
C LEU A 7 6.98 31.58 35.36
N THR A 8 5.94 30.97 34.81
CA THR A 8 4.59 30.83 35.41
C THR A 8 3.83 29.78 34.57
N SER A 9 2.91 28.97 35.07
CA SER A 9 2.68 28.27 36.34
C SER A 9 1.43 27.41 36.10
N GLN A 10 1.41 26.22 36.69
CA GLN A 10 0.27 25.30 36.75
C GLN A 10 -0.96 25.92 37.44
N THR A 11 -2.17 25.45 37.11
CA THR A 11 -3.28 25.36 38.09
C THR A 11 -4.18 24.18 37.72
N SER A 12 -4.31 23.27 38.69
CA SER A 12 -5.23 22.14 38.76
C SER A 12 -6.59 22.59 39.31
N GLN A 13 -7.70 21.95 38.91
CA GLN A 13 -8.86 21.65 39.78
C GLN A 13 -9.91 20.77 39.07
N ASP A 14 -10.10 19.58 39.62
CA ASP A 14 -11.31 18.72 39.63
C ASP A 14 -12.01 18.92 41.02
N PRO A 15 -13.16 18.29 41.42
CA PRO A 15 -14.07 17.33 40.75
C PRO A 15 -15.61 17.54 41.03
N PHE A 16 -16.43 16.53 40.66
CA PHE A 16 -17.75 16.09 41.18
C PHE A 16 -19.07 16.66 40.59
N PHE A 17 -19.87 15.79 39.93
CA PHE A 17 -21.14 15.27 40.47
C PHE A 17 -21.73 14.09 39.65
N GLU A 18 -22.35 13.15 40.39
CA GLU A 18 -23.15 11.97 40.00
C GLU A 18 -24.37 12.26 39.11
N SER A 19 -24.83 11.28 38.32
CA SER A 19 -26.18 10.70 38.52
C SER A 19 -26.50 9.51 37.59
N SER A 20 -27.03 8.49 38.24
CA SER A 20 -27.84 7.34 37.81
C SER A 20 -28.77 7.46 36.59
N GLY A 21 -29.00 6.33 35.91
CA GLY A 21 -30.19 6.13 35.07
C GLY A 21 -30.12 4.87 34.19
N SER A 22 -30.82 3.81 34.59
CA SER A 22 -30.97 2.52 33.90
C SER A 22 -32.18 2.53 32.91
N PRO A 23 -32.49 1.43 32.19
CA PRO A 23 -32.95 1.45 30.80
C PRO A 23 -34.47 1.48 30.60
N THR A 24 -34.90 1.96 29.43
CA THR A 24 -36.29 1.84 28.96
C THR A 24 -36.38 1.16 27.58
N LEU A 25 -37.04 0.00 27.59
CA LEU A 25 -37.77 -0.63 26.48
C LEU A 25 -38.78 0.33 25.84
N PRO A 26 -39.20 0.04 24.59
CA PRO A 26 -40.63 -0.09 24.39
C PRO A 26 -41.03 -1.35 23.62
N LYS A 27 -42.03 -2.02 24.21
CA LYS A 27 -42.89 -3.05 23.66
C LYS A 27 -44.07 -2.34 22.97
N LYS A 28 -44.37 -2.63 21.69
CA LYS A 28 -45.74 -2.48 21.20
C LYS A 28 -46.07 -3.38 20.01
N ASN A 29 -47.15 -4.12 20.24
CA ASN A 29 -47.87 -5.03 19.36
C ASN A 29 -48.46 -4.32 18.15
N SER A 30 -48.64 -5.02 17.03
CA SER A 30 -49.93 -4.99 16.33
C SER A 30 -50.19 -6.28 15.54
N MET A 31 -51.29 -6.93 15.90
CA MET A 31 -52.01 -7.88 15.08
C MET A 31 -52.60 -7.16 13.86
N SER A 32 -52.57 -7.78 12.69
CA SER A 32 -53.78 -7.88 11.87
C SER A 32 -53.64 -9.05 10.89
N GLY A 33 -54.51 -10.05 11.05
CA GLY A 33 -54.71 -11.08 10.06
C GLY A 33 -55.59 -10.55 8.94
N LYS A 34 -55.36 -11.07 7.73
CA LYS A 34 -56.40 -11.26 6.72
C LYS A 34 -56.08 -12.50 5.90
N ARG A 35 -56.93 -13.51 6.08
CA ARG A 35 -57.15 -14.61 5.13
C ARG A 35 -57.62 -14.03 3.80
N SER A 36 -57.05 -14.50 2.70
CA SER A 36 -57.83 -14.73 1.49
C SER A 36 -57.19 -15.85 0.67
N VAL A 37 -57.91 -16.96 0.67
CA VAL A 37 -57.82 -18.11 -0.23
C VAL A 37 -58.02 -17.63 -1.67
N VAL A 38 -57.05 -17.82 -2.57
CA VAL A 38 -57.29 -18.12 -4.00
C VAL A 38 -56.13 -18.97 -4.50
N SER A 39 -56.45 -20.23 -4.76
CA SER A 39 -55.69 -21.21 -5.52
C SER A 39 -55.52 -20.77 -6.98
N LYS A 40 -54.27 -20.59 -7.43
CA LYS A 40 -53.88 -20.63 -8.84
C LYS A 40 -52.59 -21.41 -8.97
N SER A 41 -52.73 -22.62 -9.52
CA SER A 41 -51.70 -23.50 -10.01
C SER A 41 -50.86 -22.81 -11.09
N ASN A 42 -49.55 -22.77 -10.90
CA ASN A 42 -48.57 -22.49 -11.95
C ASN A 42 -47.63 -23.70 -12.09
N PRO A 43 -47.23 -24.06 -13.32
CA PRO A 43 -46.45 -25.26 -13.61
C PRO A 43 -44.98 -25.06 -13.29
N SER A 44 -44.40 -26.01 -12.55
CA SER A 44 -42.97 -26.11 -12.28
C SER A 44 -42.25 -26.72 -13.48
N SER A 45 -41.74 -25.87 -14.36
CA SER A 45 -40.71 -26.28 -15.33
C SER A 45 -39.34 -26.18 -14.66
N THR A 46 -38.69 -27.33 -14.47
CA THR A 46 -37.27 -27.50 -14.14
C THR A 46 -36.40 -26.96 -15.26
N LYS A 47 -36.28 -25.64 -15.34
CA LYS A 47 -35.12 -24.99 -15.96
C LYS A 47 -34.17 -24.60 -14.84
N THR A 48 -32.94 -25.11 -14.96
CA THR A 48 -31.72 -24.67 -14.27
C THR A 48 -31.80 -23.20 -13.84
N PRO A 49 -31.34 -22.84 -12.63
CA PRO A 49 -31.42 -21.46 -12.14
C PRO A 49 -30.70 -20.54 -13.13
N LEU A 50 -31.50 -19.87 -13.96
CA LEU A 50 -31.08 -18.80 -14.83
C LEU A 50 -30.75 -17.64 -13.89
N SER A 51 -29.50 -17.58 -13.44
CA SER A 51 -29.00 -16.45 -12.65
C SER A 51 -29.24 -15.18 -13.47
N SER A 52 -30.24 -14.42 -13.05
CA SER A 52 -30.64 -13.17 -13.65
C SER A 52 -29.46 -12.19 -13.59
N SER A 53 -28.89 -11.93 -14.76
CA SER A 53 -28.33 -10.65 -15.22
C SER A 53 -27.97 -9.62 -14.14
N ILE A 54 -26.94 -9.91 -13.34
CA ILE A 54 -26.18 -8.88 -12.64
C ILE A 54 -24.82 -8.84 -13.32
N THR A 55 -24.69 -7.90 -14.25
CA THR A 55 -23.45 -7.45 -14.93
C THR A 55 -22.34 -8.49 -15.00
N LYS A 56 -22.39 -9.36 -16.03
CA LYS A 56 -21.23 -10.11 -16.53
C LYS A 56 -20.19 -9.10 -17.04
N PHE A 57 -19.42 -8.49 -16.15
CA PHE A 57 -18.14 -7.90 -16.53
C PHE A 57 -17.31 -9.06 -17.06
N TYR A 58 -17.24 -9.17 -18.39
CA TYR A 58 -16.38 -10.11 -19.07
C TYR A 58 -14.95 -9.90 -18.55
N ASN A 59 -14.49 -10.83 -17.72
CA ASN A 59 -13.07 -11.04 -17.45
C ASN A 59 -12.40 -11.52 -18.75
N ARG A 60 -12.31 -10.65 -19.76
CA ARG A 60 -11.38 -10.84 -20.85
C ARG A 60 -10.00 -10.61 -20.26
N ALA A 61 -9.34 -11.70 -19.87
CA ALA A 61 -7.93 -11.66 -19.53
C ALA A 61 -7.19 -11.06 -20.73
N CYS A 62 -6.62 -9.87 -20.55
CA CYS A 62 -5.84 -9.22 -21.58
C CYS A 62 -4.51 -9.97 -21.68
N LYS A 63 -4.35 -10.75 -22.75
CA LYS A 63 -3.11 -11.46 -23.06
C LYS A 63 -2.21 -10.52 -23.83
N ILE A 64 -1.15 -10.03 -23.20
CA ILE A 64 -0.13 -9.24 -23.88
C ILE A 64 1.03 -10.19 -24.19
N HIS A 65 1.31 -10.36 -25.48
CA HIS A 65 2.47 -11.11 -25.94
C HIS A 65 3.69 -10.21 -25.81
N THR A 66 4.52 -10.46 -24.79
CA THR A 66 5.82 -9.82 -24.64
C THR A 66 6.92 -10.75 -25.15
N CYS A 67 8.09 -10.22 -25.45
CA CYS A 67 9.28 -11.00 -25.84
C CYS A 67 9.69 -12.05 -24.79
N CYS A 68 9.18 -11.98 -23.56
CA CYS A 68 9.40 -12.97 -22.49
C CYS A 68 8.23 -13.94 -22.27
N GLY A 69 7.23 -13.96 -23.16
CA GLY A 69 6.07 -14.85 -23.09
C GLY A 69 4.73 -14.13 -23.02
N ILE A 70 3.66 -14.93 -22.88
CA ILE A 70 2.28 -14.45 -22.80
C ILE A 70 1.98 -14.05 -21.35
N MET A 71 1.92 -12.75 -21.06
CA MET A 71 1.48 -12.28 -19.75
C MET A 71 -0.04 -12.08 -19.77
N GLU A 72 -0.74 -12.85 -18.95
CA GLU A 72 -2.16 -12.65 -18.66
C GLU A 72 -2.32 -11.57 -17.59
N PHE A 73 -2.68 -10.36 -18.04
CA PHE A 73 -3.00 -9.26 -17.16
C PHE A 73 -4.48 -9.30 -16.81
N ASN A 74 -4.76 -9.55 -15.53
CA ASN A 74 -6.06 -9.24 -14.94
C ASN A 74 -6.18 -7.70 -14.83
N CYS A 75 -7.37 -7.13 -15.02
CA CYS A 75 -7.63 -5.69 -14.90
C CYS A 75 -7.08 -5.10 -13.58
N LEU A 76 -7.12 -5.88 -12.50
CA LEU A 76 -6.48 -5.51 -11.22
C LEU A 76 -4.95 -5.41 -11.27
N LYS A 77 -4.28 -6.31 -12.02
CA LYS A 77 -2.82 -6.22 -12.23
C LYS A 77 -2.48 -5.01 -13.11
N LEU A 78 -3.31 -4.72 -14.10
CA LEU A 78 -3.11 -3.58 -14.99
C LEU A 78 -3.28 -2.25 -14.24
N THR A 79 -4.32 -2.12 -13.42
CA THR A 79 -4.53 -0.94 -12.56
C THR A 79 -3.41 -0.78 -11.53
N SER A 80 -2.91 -1.86 -10.94
CA SER A 80 -1.72 -1.84 -10.08
C SER A 80 -0.46 -1.38 -10.81
N MET A 81 -0.18 -1.91 -12.00
CA MET A 81 0.94 -1.46 -12.84
C MET A 81 0.82 0.01 -13.22
N LEU A 82 -0.38 0.46 -13.58
CA LEU A 82 -0.67 1.86 -13.90
C LEU A 82 -0.44 2.76 -12.68
N ALA A 83 -0.96 2.38 -11.50
CA ALA A 83 -0.78 3.13 -10.27
C ALA A 83 0.70 3.23 -9.87
N LEU A 84 1.46 2.14 -10.02
CA LEU A 84 2.91 2.13 -9.76
C LEU A 84 3.65 3.01 -10.77
N ALA A 85 3.30 2.94 -12.05
CA ALA A 85 3.88 3.80 -13.09
C ALA A 85 3.61 5.29 -12.82
N VAL A 86 2.37 5.64 -12.45
CA VAL A 86 1.99 7.02 -12.08
C VAL A 86 2.74 7.49 -10.83
N SER A 87 2.90 6.61 -9.84
CA SER A 87 3.66 6.95 -8.63
C SER A 87 5.14 7.16 -8.95
N LEU A 88 5.73 6.30 -9.79
CA LEU A 88 7.11 6.42 -10.23
C LEU A 88 7.33 7.72 -11.01
N THR A 89 6.46 8.06 -11.95
CA THR A 89 6.56 9.33 -12.69
C THR A 89 6.43 10.53 -11.77
N ALA A 90 5.47 10.53 -10.84
CA ALA A 90 5.32 11.59 -9.85
C ALA A 90 6.59 11.79 -9.01
N PHE A 91 7.21 10.70 -8.52
CA PHE A 91 8.47 10.78 -7.79
C PHE A 91 9.64 11.30 -8.65
N THR A 92 9.72 10.91 -9.92
CA THR A 92 10.75 11.45 -10.82
C THR A 92 10.60 12.95 -11.05
N PHE A 93 9.37 13.45 -11.23
CA PHE A 93 9.11 14.89 -11.34
C PHE A 93 9.48 15.63 -10.05
N LEU A 94 9.16 15.06 -8.90
CA LEU A 94 9.49 15.64 -7.60
C LEU A 94 11.02 15.77 -7.43
N ILE A 95 11.78 14.73 -7.77
CA ILE A 95 13.26 14.76 -7.73
C ILE A 95 13.82 15.85 -8.66
N VAL A 96 13.30 15.97 -9.89
CA VAL A 96 13.74 17.01 -10.83
C VAL A 96 13.46 18.40 -10.28
N ILE A 97 12.28 18.64 -9.70
CA ILE A 97 11.92 19.93 -9.10
C ILE A 97 12.85 20.27 -7.94
N ILE A 98 13.13 19.31 -7.04
CA ILE A 98 14.07 19.52 -5.93
C ILE A 98 15.47 19.84 -6.45
N ALA A 99 15.96 19.10 -7.45
CA ALA A 99 17.30 19.34 -8.02
C ALA A 99 17.41 20.72 -8.66
N LEU A 100 16.39 21.14 -9.42
CA LEU A 100 16.34 22.47 -10.02
C LEU A 100 16.32 23.57 -8.95
N ASN A 101 15.50 23.42 -7.91
CA ASN A 101 15.44 24.40 -6.82
C ASN A 101 16.77 24.46 -6.05
N TYR A 102 17.39 23.32 -5.78
CA TYR A 102 18.71 23.29 -5.14
C TYR A 102 19.79 23.99 -5.98
N SER A 103 19.80 23.77 -7.30
CA SER A 103 20.73 24.45 -8.21
C SER A 103 20.54 25.96 -8.19
N VAL A 104 19.29 26.44 -8.24
CA VAL A 104 18.97 27.87 -8.17
C VAL A 104 19.40 28.48 -6.84
N VAL A 105 19.09 27.84 -5.71
CA VAL A 105 19.47 28.32 -4.37
C VAL A 105 20.99 28.35 -4.20
N THR A 106 21.70 27.35 -4.74
CA THR A 106 23.17 27.32 -4.67
C THR A 106 23.81 28.44 -5.48
N ASP A 107 23.33 28.69 -6.70
CA ASP A 107 23.81 29.82 -7.52
C ASP A 107 23.54 31.16 -6.81
N ILE A 108 22.34 31.34 -6.27
CA ILE A 108 21.96 32.54 -5.50
C ILE A 108 22.85 32.72 -4.27
N SER A 109 23.04 31.67 -3.46
CA SER A 109 23.86 31.71 -2.24
C SER A 109 25.31 32.07 -2.56
N SER A 110 25.86 31.52 -3.65
CA SER A 110 27.22 31.86 -4.11
C SER A 110 27.37 33.33 -4.50
N ARG A 111 26.32 33.93 -5.11
CA ARG A 111 26.29 35.35 -5.49
C ARG A 111 26.11 36.26 -4.27
N ILE A 112 25.21 35.91 -3.35
CA ILE A 112 24.97 36.67 -2.10
C ILE A 112 26.19 36.66 -1.20
N GLY A 113 26.92 35.54 -1.12
CA GLY A 113 28.14 35.46 -0.31
C GLY A 113 29.20 36.52 -0.69
N VAL A 114 29.16 37.04 -1.92
CA VAL A 114 30.04 38.11 -2.40
C VAL A 114 29.52 39.51 -2.03
N LEU A 115 28.22 39.65 -1.75
CA LEU A 115 27.51 40.90 -1.42
C LEU A 115 27.54 41.25 0.07
N GLN A 116 28.56 40.82 0.82
CA GLN A 116 28.68 41.14 2.25
C GLN A 116 28.75 42.67 2.48
N THR A 117 27.84 43.19 3.31
CA THR A 117 27.70 44.61 3.65
C THR A 117 28.66 45.07 4.77
N ASP A 118 29.65 44.23 5.12
CA ASP A 118 30.62 44.50 6.19
C ASP A 118 31.45 45.78 5.99
N ALA A 119 31.44 46.35 4.77
CA ALA A 119 32.11 47.61 4.47
C ALA A 119 31.65 48.77 5.38
N THR A 120 30.37 48.84 5.77
CA THR A 120 29.88 49.88 6.70
C THR A 120 30.49 49.72 8.08
N TYR A 121 30.55 48.48 8.55
CA TYR A 121 31.16 48.15 9.84
C TYR A 121 32.64 48.52 9.86
N TYR A 122 33.42 48.09 8.86
CA TYR A 122 34.84 48.42 8.78
C TYR A 122 35.06 49.93 8.66
N ARG A 123 34.20 50.65 7.94
CA ARG A 123 34.33 52.11 7.83
C ARG A 123 34.13 52.83 9.16
N GLU A 124 33.06 52.51 9.90
CA GLU A 124 32.82 53.12 11.21
C GLU A 124 33.94 52.74 12.20
N MET A 125 34.44 51.51 12.14
CA MET A 125 35.61 51.09 12.92
C MET A 125 36.88 51.88 12.57
N MET A 126 37.15 52.16 11.29
CA MET A 126 38.27 53.03 10.86
C MET A 126 38.14 54.44 11.43
N LYS A 127 36.94 55.04 11.30
CA LYS A 127 36.67 56.39 11.83
C LYS A 127 36.83 56.46 13.35
N MET A 128 36.38 55.43 14.06
CA MET A 128 36.52 55.34 15.51
C MET A 128 37.98 55.11 15.92
N ALA A 129 38.67 54.15 15.29
CA ALA A 129 40.05 53.82 15.60
C ALA A 129 41.01 55.00 15.36
N SER A 130 40.82 55.74 14.26
CA SER A 130 41.63 56.94 13.99
C SER A 130 41.43 58.04 15.03
N ARG A 131 40.20 58.27 15.50
CA ARG A 131 39.90 59.24 16.56
C ARG A 131 40.48 58.80 17.91
N ILE A 132 40.27 57.54 18.30
CA ILE A 132 40.80 57.02 19.57
C ILE A 132 42.34 57.07 19.58
N ALA A 133 42.98 56.73 18.46
CA ALA A 133 44.42 56.83 18.32
C ALA A 133 44.94 58.27 18.51
N ALA A 134 44.21 59.26 17.97
CA ALA A 134 44.55 60.68 18.11
C ALA A 134 44.31 61.23 19.53
N ASP A 135 43.24 60.79 20.21
CA ASP A 135 42.89 61.24 21.56
C ASP A 135 43.70 60.54 22.68
N SER A 136 44.43 59.46 22.37
CA SER A 136 45.21 58.66 23.34
C SER A 136 46.59 59.27 23.67
N GLU A 137 46.66 60.59 23.88
CA GLU A 137 47.92 61.34 24.13
C GLU A 137 48.73 60.77 25.30
N TYR A 138 48.05 60.33 26.36
CA TYR A 138 48.70 59.85 27.59
C TYR A 138 49.15 58.38 27.53
N ASN A 139 48.75 57.61 26.51
CA ASN A 139 49.09 56.19 26.41
C ASN A 139 49.47 55.80 24.98
N ARG A 140 50.77 55.85 24.72
CA ARG A 140 51.38 55.47 23.43
C ARG A 140 50.99 54.06 22.98
N THR A 141 50.96 53.10 23.89
CA THR A 141 50.71 51.69 23.55
C THR A 141 49.30 51.53 22.99
N ILE A 142 48.31 52.15 23.65
CA ILE A 142 46.92 52.16 23.19
C ILE A 142 46.81 52.88 21.84
N ALA A 143 47.46 54.03 21.69
CA ALA A 143 47.43 54.77 20.42
C ALA A 143 47.92 53.93 19.24
N LEU A 144 49.02 53.18 19.41
CA LEU A 144 49.57 52.30 18.38
C LEU A 144 48.70 51.08 18.12
N GLU A 145 48.09 50.49 19.14
CA GLU A 145 47.14 49.39 18.98
C GLU A 145 45.95 49.80 18.09
N TYR A 146 45.39 51.00 18.30
CA TYR A 146 44.31 51.52 17.45
C TYR A 146 44.77 51.88 16.04
N VAL A 147 46.05 52.23 15.83
CA VAL A 147 46.63 52.37 14.49
C VAL A 147 46.64 51.02 13.77
N ASP A 148 47.02 49.94 14.45
CA ASP A 148 47.05 48.59 13.87
C ASP A 148 45.62 48.09 13.56
N ILE A 149 44.67 48.33 14.48
CA ILE A 149 43.24 48.03 14.25
C ILE A 149 42.74 48.78 13.01
N TYR A 150 43.09 50.07 12.87
CA TYR A 150 42.72 50.85 11.70
C TYR A 150 43.26 50.23 10.40
N GLN A 151 44.53 49.82 10.37
CA GLN A 151 45.14 49.22 9.18
C GLN A 151 44.47 47.91 8.77
N ASN A 152 44.18 47.04 9.74
CA ASN A 152 43.43 45.80 9.48
C ASN A 152 42.02 46.10 8.94
N CYS A 153 41.32 47.08 9.52
CA CYS A 153 39.99 47.49 9.03
C CYS A 153 40.08 48.14 7.64
N PHE A 154 41.13 48.89 7.35
CA PHE A 154 41.38 49.52 6.06
C PHE A 154 41.51 48.48 4.94
N ASP A 155 42.31 47.44 5.15
CA ASP A 155 42.50 46.38 4.16
C ASP A 155 41.18 45.62 3.89
N ASN A 156 40.46 45.27 4.95
CA ASN A 156 39.16 44.59 4.83
C ASN A 156 38.10 45.49 4.18
N TYR A 157 38.04 46.78 4.54
CA TYR A 157 37.14 47.75 3.92
C TYR A 157 37.34 47.84 2.41
N TYR A 158 38.59 48.00 1.95
CA TYR A 158 38.88 48.10 0.52
C TYR A 158 38.68 46.79 -0.21
N LYS A 159 38.96 45.64 0.44
CA LYS A 159 38.64 44.33 -0.11
C LYS A 159 37.13 44.19 -0.35
N SER A 160 36.30 44.48 0.66
CA SER A 160 34.83 44.41 0.55
C SER A 160 34.28 45.39 -0.48
N ILE A 161 34.72 46.65 -0.48
CA ILE A 161 34.27 47.66 -1.45
C ILE A 161 34.70 47.32 -2.88
N ASN A 162 35.92 46.82 -3.09
CA ASN A 162 36.36 46.41 -4.42
C ASN A 162 35.56 45.21 -4.94
N SER A 163 35.23 44.24 -4.07
CA SER A 163 34.34 43.13 -4.42
C SER A 163 32.95 43.63 -4.81
N LEU A 164 32.38 44.59 -4.07
CA LEU A 164 31.09 45.20 -4.41
C LEU A 164 31.12 45.93 -5.76
N TYR A 165 32.18 46.69 -6.07
CA TYR A 165 32.29 47.39 -7.35
C TYR A 165 32.36 46.48 -8.58
N ILE A 166 32.72 45.21 -8.43
CA ILE A 166 32.69 44.24 -9.53
C ILE A 166 31.26 43.78 -9.84
N VAL A 167 30.41 43.72 -8.81
CA VAL A 167 29.04 43.18 -8.90
C VAL A 167 28.02 44.28 -9.19
N VAL A 168 28.25 45.49 -8.68
CA VAL A 168 27.30 46.60 -8.76
C VAL A 168 27.34 47.25 -10.15
N PRO A 169 26.17 47.51 -10.78
CA PRO A 169 26.10 48.21 -12.06
C PRO A 169 26.77 49.58 -12.03
N SER A 170 27.42 49.97 -13.12
CA SER A 170 28.21 51.20 -13.21
C SER A 170 27.37 52.47 -13.00
N GLU A 171 26.06 52.40 -13.22
CA GLU A 171 25.11 53.51 -13.02
C GLU A 171 24.93 53.87 -11.54
N VAL A 172 25.11 52.90 -10.64
CA VAL A 172 24.99 53.08 -9.19
C VAL A 172 26.28 53.64 -8.61
N ILE A 173 27.42 53.44 -9.28
CA ILE A 173 28.75 53.85 -8.81
C ILE A 173 28.96 55.35 -9.04
N PRO A 174 29.00 56.18 -7.98
CA PRO A 174 28.89 57.63 -8.13
C PRO A 174 30.10 58.28 -8.79
N TYR A 175 31.32 57.75 -8.63
CA TYR A 175 32.49 58.33 -9.31
C TYR A 175 32.45 58.11 -10.82
N ILE A 176 31.90 56.96 -11.28
CA ILE A 176 31.66 56.69 -12.70
C ILE A 176 30.56 57.63 -13.21
N ARG A 177 29.46 57.73 -12.45
CA ARG A 177 28.33 58.61 -12.78
C ARG A 177 28.71 60.09 -12.88
N MET A 178 29.57 60.56 -11.97
CA MET A 178 30.05 61.95 -11.93
C MET A 178 31.27 62.19 -12.83
N ASN A 179 31.81 61.16 -13.48
CA ASN A 179 33.01 61.20 -14.31
C ASN A 179 34.23 61.82 -13.58
N ILE A 180 34.40 61.47 -12.31
CA ILE A 180 35.52 61.91 -11.47
C ILE A 180 36.48 60.74 -11.21
N SER A 181 37.76 61.03 -11.01
CA SER A 181 38.71 59.99 -10.66
C SER A 181 38.36 59.41 -9.28
N ARG A 182 38.54 58.09 -9.11
CA ARG A 182 38.33 57.42 -7.82
C ARG A 182 39.14 58.07 -6.69
N GLU A 183 40.30 58.65 -7.00
CA GLU A 183 41.16 59.33 -6.02
C GLU A 183 40.65 60.70 -5.57
N GLU A 184 39.75 61.30 -6.34
CA GLU A 184 39.19 62.64 -6.11
C GLU A 184 37.90 62.59 -5.29
N THR A 185 37.33 61.39 -5.09
CA THR A 185 36.11 61.20 -4.31
C THR A 185 36.30 61.65 -2.86
N MET A 186 35.26 62.25 -2.28
CA MET A 186 35.31 62.80 -0.94
C MET A 186 35.60 61.72 0.10
N SER A 187 35.01 60.54 -0.06
CA SER A 187 35.25 59.37 0.80
C SER A 187 36.72 58.94 0.81
N ARG A 188 37.40 58.94 -0.34
CA ARG A 188 38.82 58.55 -0.42
C ARG A 188 39.74 59.64 0.10
N ARG A 189 39.38 60.90 -0.10
CA ARG A 189 40.08 62.04 0.51
C ARG A 189 39.96 62.05 2.04
N ALA A 190 38.80 61.67 2.60
CA ALA A 190 38.63 61.50 4.05
C ALA A 190 39.61 60.46 4.61
N VAL A 191 39.71 59.29 3.96
CA VAL A 191 40.65 58.23 4.33
C VAL A 191 42.11 58.69 4.24
N LYS A 192 42.47 59.52 3.26
CA LYS A 192 43.82 60.13 3.18
C LYS A 192 44.09 61.06 4.35
N SER A 193 43.11 61.85 4.79
CA SER A 193 43.22 62.70 5.99
C SER A 193 43.38 61.87 7.26
N GLU A 194 42.65 60.76 7.39
CA GLU A 194 42.80 59.81 8.50
C GLU A 194 44.20 59.20 8.55
N LEU A 195 44.72 58.72 7.41
CA LEU A 195 46.08 58.20 7.31
C LEU A 195 47.13 59.25 7.67
N ALA A 196 46.97 60.49 7.23
CA ALA A 196 47.87 61.59 7.61
C ALA A 196 47.83 61.86 9.13
N ALA A 197 46.66 61.81 9.76
CA ALA A 197 46.53 61.94 11.20
C ALA A 197 47.22 60.77 11.94
N LEU A 198 47.08 59.54 11.44
CA LEU A 198 47.76 58.37 12.04
C LEU A 198 49.29 58.45 11.92
N GLU A 199 49.84 59.01 10.84
CA GLU A 199 51.29 59.27 10.74
C GLU A 199 51.75 60.32 11.77
N LEU A 200 50.92 61.32 12.08
CA LEU A 200 51.19 62.25 13.18
C LEU A 200 51.13 61.56 14.55
N VAL A 201 50.20 60.62 14.75
CA VAL A 201 50.14 59.80 15.98
C VAL A 201 51.42 58.95 16.13
N LYS A 202 51.91 58.33 15.06
CA LYS A 202 53.16 57.55 15.06
C LYS A 202 54.39 58.39 15.43
N THR A 203 54.37 59.68 15.12
CA THR A 203 55.43 60.65 15.42
C THR A 203 55.20 61.41 16.74
N PHE A 204 54.22 61.01 17.56
CA PHE A 204 53.84 61.61 18.84
C PHE A 204 53.27 63.04 18.76
N ASN A 205 52.80 63.46 17.58
CA ASN A 205 52.14 64.75 17.39
C ASN A 205 50.61 64.62 17.45
N TYR A 206 50.09 64.30 18.64
CA TYR A 206 48.67 64.07 18.88
C TYR A 206 47.81 65.31 18.62
N SER A 207 48.28 66.50 19.01
CA SER A 207 47.57 67.77 18.78
C SER A 207 47.39 68.07 17.30
N GLY A 208 48.41 67.80 16.48
CA GLY A 208 48.32 67.89 15.02
C GLY A 208 47.35 66.86 14.42
N ALA A 209 47.40 65.61 14.88
CA ALA A 209 46.47 64.57 14.45
C ALA A 209 45.01 64.95 14.74
N LYS A 210 44.75 65.42 15.96
CA LYS A 210 43.44 65.90 16.41
C LYS A 210 42.96 67.10 15.58
N PHE A 211 43.83 68.07 15.32
CA PHE A 211 43.50 69.22 14.47
C PHE A 211 43.05 68.80 13.07
N ILE A 212 43.69 67.79 12.46
CA ILE A 212 43.26 67.26 11.15
C ILE A 212 41.87 66.63 11.25
N LEU A 213 41.64 65.76 12.26
CA LEU A 213 40.38 65.03 12.43
C LEU A 213 39.21 65.87 12.94
N ASP A 214 39.47 67.02 13.57
CA ASP A 214 38.45 67.96 14.02
C ASP A 214 38.19 69.08 13.00
N SER A 215 38.98 69.15 11.92
CA SER A 215 38.84 70.20 10.90
C SER A 215 37.50 70.14 10.16
N ASP A 216 36.94 71.32 9.85
CA ASP A 216 35.71 71.44 9.04
C ASP A 216 35.85 70.75 7.68
N ASN A 217 37.06 70.79 7.10
CA ASN A 217 37.35 70.12 5.84
C ASN A 217 37.21 68.58 5.96
N TYR A 218 37.72 67.97 7.03
CA TYR A 218 37.54 66.53 7.24
C TYR A 218 36.07 66.17 7.50
N ASN A 219 35.35 66.97 8.30
CA ASN A 219 33.91 66.78 8.53
C ASN A 219 33.10 66.88 7.22
N TYR A 220 33.46 67.82 6.33
CA TYR A 220 32.88 67.91 4.99
C TYR A 220 33.18 66.65 4.16
N LEU A 221 34.43 66.17 4.14
CA LEU A 221 34.81 64.95 3.42
C LEU A 221 34.11 63.68 3.95
N LEU A 222 33.81 63.63 5.26
CA LEU A 222 33.05 62.53 5.86
C LEU A 222 31.61 62.43 5.30
N THR A 223 30.98 63.56 4.98
CA THR A 223 29.63 63.54 4.35
C THR A 223 29.65 62.81 2.99
N GLY A 224 30.80 62.81 2.32
CA GLY A 224 31.04 62.09 1.08
C GLY A 224 30.74 60.59 1.16
N TYR A 225 30.93 59.96 2.32
CA TYR A 225 30.61 58.55 2.49
C TYR A 225 29.12 58.27 2.25
N SER A 226 28.25 59.11 2.81
CA SER A 226 26.79 58.98 2.67
C SER A 226 26.31 59.19 1.23
N SER A 227 26.99 60.05 0.46
CA SER A 227 26.63 60.31 -0.94
C SER A 227 27.29 59.36 -1.94
N GLU A 228 28.47 58.82 -1.61
CA GLU A 228 29.29 58.06 -2.56
C GLU A 228 29.28 56.55 -2.32
N VAL A 229 29.26 56.12 -1.06
CA VAL A 229 29.40 54.69 -0.72
C VAL A 229 28.06 54.09 -0.32
N GLN A 230 27.23 54.85 0.40
CA GLN A 230 25.91 54.39 0.84
C GLN A 230 25.02 53.89 -0.30
N PRO A 231 24.90 54.56 -1.49
CA PRO A 231 24.04 54.06 -2.57
C PRO A 231 24.45 52.69 -3.11
N VAL A 232 25.76 52.38 -3.07
CA VAL A 232 26.31 51.08 -3.50
C VAL A 232 25.95 50.00 -2.49
N LEU A 233 26.01 50.33 -1.19
CA LEU A 233 25.62 49.45 -0.10
C LEU A 233 24.11 49.22 -0.06
N ASP A 234 23.32 50.27 -0.24
CA ASP A 234 21.85 50.21 -0.31
C ASP A 234 21.41 49.35 -1.49
N TYR A 235 22.07 49.47 -2.65
CA TYR A 235 21.82 48.59 -3.79
C TYR A 235 22.16 47.14 -3.47
N ALA A 236 23.34 46.88 -2.90
CA ALA A 236 23.75 45.52 -2.51
C ALA A 236 22.77 44.90 -1.50
N GLN A 237 22.32 45.68 -0.52
CA GLN A 237 21.34 45.28 0.46
C GLN A 237 19.96 45.02 -0.18
N ALA A 238 19.48 45.91 -1.04
CA ALA A 238 18.21 45.71 -1.75
C ALA A 238 18.23 44.45 -2.65
N VAL A 239 19.36 44.17 -3.29
CA VAL A 239 19.57 42.94 -4.07
C VAL A 239 19.58 41.71 -3.16
N SER A 240 20.29 41.78 -2.03
CA SER A 240 20.33 40.73 -1.01
C SER A 240 18.92 40.41 -0.46
N ASP A 241 18.16 41.45 -0.10
CA ASP A 241 16.79 41.33 0.39
C ASP A 241 15.86 40.76 -0.69
N GLY A 242 16.05 41.17 -1.96
CA GLY A 242 15.34 40.60 -3.10
C GLY A 242 15.57 39.10 -3.23
N TYR A 243 16.82 38.64 -3.08
CA TYR A 243 17.13 37.22 -3.11
C TYR A 243 16.63 36.45 -1.89
N ALA A 244 16.70 37.02 -0.68
CA ALA A 244 16.18 36.37 0.52
C ALA A 244 14.66 36.12 0.42
N ASN A 245 13.92 37.10 -0.13
CA ASN A 245 12.50 36.93 -0.42
C ASN A 245 12.23 35.90 -1.51
N ALA A 246 13.06 35.85 -2.56
CA ALA A 246 12.96 34.84 -3.61
C ALA A 246 13.26 33.42 -3.08
N ASP A 247 14.27 33.25 -2.24
CA ASP A 247 14.61 31.99 -1.58
C ASP A 247 13.46 31.50 -0.70
N LEU A 248 12.89 32.38 0.12
CA LEU A 248 11.70 32.07 0.92
C LEU A 248 10.51 31.63 0.05
N ALA A 249 10.28 32.30 -1.08
CA ALA A 249 9.21 31.95 -2.01
C ALA A 249 9.45 30.59 -2.69
N VAL A 250 10.67 30.30 -3.13
CA VAL A 250 11.06 29.04 -3.78
C VAL A 250 10.97 27.87 -2.80
N THR A 251 11.48 28.03 -1.58
CA THR A 251 11.41 26.99 -0.54
C THR A 251 9.96 26.71 -0.11
N THR A 252 9.15 27.76 0.08
CA THR A 252 7.71 27.61 0.39
C THR A 252 6.96 26.90 -0.73
N THR A 253 7.21 27.28 -1.99
CA THR A 253 6.60 26.62 -3.16
C THR A 253 6.99 25.14 -3.23
N SER A 254 8.26 24.82 -2.96
CA SER A 254 8.76 23.44 -2.89
C SER A 254 8.03 22.62 -1.81
N LEU A 255 7.86 23.19 -0.62
CA LEU A 255 7.17 22.54 0.48
C LEU A 255 5.71 22.23 0.14
N VAL A 256 5.00 23.16 -0.51
CA VAL A 256 3.61 22.97 -0.96
C VAL A 256 3.52 21.85 -1.99
N VAL A 257 4.41 21.81 -2.98
CA VAL A 257 4.45 20.75 -4.01
C VAL A 257 4.68 19.38 -3.36
N ILE A 258 5.61 19.28 -2.41
CA ILE A 258 5.90 18.05 -1.68
C ILE A 258 4.67 17.62 -0.86
N ALA A 259 4.02 18.54 -0.14
CA ALA A 259 2.85 18.24 0.68
C ALA A 259 1.66 17.72 -0.16
N VAL A 260 1.38 18.38 -1.31
CA VAL A 260 0.33 17.94 -2.25
C VAL A 260 0.66 16.58 -2.85
N SER A 261 1.92 16.32 -3.19
CA SER A 261 2.36 15.02 -3.70
C SER A 261 2.14 13.91 -2.67
N MET A 262 2.53 14.11 -1.41
CA MET A 262 2.30 13.13 -0.35
C MET A 262 0.81 12.87 -0.11
N ALA A 263 -0.02 13.92 -0.13
CA ALA A 263 -1.46 13.81 0.04
C ALA A 263 -2.14 12.94 -1.03
N ILE A 264 -1.58 12.86 -2.24
CA ILE A 264 -2.08 12.01 -3.33
C ILE A 264 -1.49 10.59 -3.25
N VAL A 265 -0.18 10.47 -3.01
CA VAL A 265 0.52 9.18 -3.06
C VAL A 265 0.12 8.26 -1.91
N ILE A 266 -0.04 8.79 -0.69
CA ILE A 266 -0.34 7.98 0.50
C ILE A 266 -1.69 7.23 0.36
N PRO A 267 -2.82 7.88 0.01
CA PRO A 267 -4.09 7.18 -0.21
C PRO A 267 -4.01 6.11 -1.29
N ILE A 268 -3.31 6.37 -2.40
CA ILE A 268 -3.14 5.40 -3.49
C ILE A 268 -2.40 4.16 -3.00
N MET A 269 -1.35 4.34 -2.19
CA MET A 269 -0.59 3.23 -1.60
C MET A 269 -1.44 2.42 -0.62
N ILE A 270 -2.27 3.07 0.21
CA ILE A 270 -3.18 2.37 1.14
C ILE A 270 -4.20 1.52 0.36
N VAL A 271 -4.86 2.11 -0.64
CA VAL A 271 -5.81 1.38 -1.50
C VAL A 271 -5.13 0.19 -2.17
N PHE A 272 -3.91 0.37 -2.64
CA PHE A 272 -3.14 -0.71 -3.24
C PHE A 272 -2.87 -1.87 -2.27
N VAL A 273 -2.43 -1.57 -1.04
CA VAL A 273 -2.22 -2.60 0.00
C VAL A 273 -3.52 -3.33 0.33
N CYS A 274 -4.63 -2.61 0.51
CA CYS A 274 -5.94 -3.22 0.75
C CYS A 274 -6.40 -4.14 -0.40
N LEU A 275 -6.19 -3.72 -1.65
CA LEU A 275 -6.49 -4.53 -2.83
C LEU A 275 -5.59 -5.77 -2.94
N SER A 276 -4.33 -5.66 -2.53
CA SER A 276 -3.40 -6.79 -2.51
C SER A 276 -3.83 -7.84 -1.48
N VAL A 277 -4.15 -7.41 -0.26
CA VAL A 277 -4.57 -8.32 0.83
C VAL A 277 -5.89 -9.02 0.49
N THR A 278 -6.88 -8.29 -0.02
CA THR A 278 -8.19 -8.89 -0.37
C THR A 278 -8.07 -9.94 -1.46
N LYS A 279 -7.17 -9.76 -2.43
CA LYS A 279 -6.91 -10.73 -3.50
C LYS A 279 -6.33 -12.03 -2.99
N ASP A 280 -5.44 -11.98 -2.00
CA ASP A 280 -4.83 -13.19 -1.44
C ASP A 280 -5.88 -14.05 -0.74
N THR A 281 -6.83 -13.45 -0.01
CA THR A 281 -7.93 -14.19 0.61
C THR A 281 -8.83 -14.90 -0.41
N SER A 282 -9.06 -14.30 -1.60
CA SER A 282 -9.87 -14.92 -2.64
C SER A 282 -9.19 -16.14 -3.26
N LYS A 283 -7.87 -16.05 -3.51
CA LYS A 283 -7.11 -17.18 -4.04
C LYS A 283 -7.00 -18.30 -3.02
N GLU A 284 -6.83 -17.96 -1.75
CA GLU A 284 -6.80 -18.94 -0.68
C GLU A 284 -8.13 -19.71 -0.59
N LYS A 285 -9.28 -19.02 -0.71
CA LYS A 285 -10.60 -19.68 -0.79
C LYS A 285 -10.72 -20.63 -1.98
N GLN A 286 -10.29 -20.21 -3.17
CA GLN A 286 -10.29 -21.07 -4.36
C GLN A 286 -9.36 -22.28 -4.17
N LEU A 287 -8.19 -22.08 -3.59
CA LEU A 287 -7.23 -23.14 -3.31
C LEU A 287 -7.77 -24.13 -2.28
N ARG A 288 -8.43 -23.64 -1.22
CA ARG A 288 -9.15 -24.47 -0.24
C ARG A 288 -10.26 -25.29 -0.91
N GLN A 289 -11.02 -24.69 -1.84
CA GLN A 289 -12.04 -25.42 -2.62
C GLN A 289 -11.43 -26.52 -3.49
N VAL A 290 -10.36 -26.22 -4.24
CA VAL A 290 -9.66 -27.22 -5.07
C VAL A 290 -9.13 -28.37 -4.22
N ARG A 291 -8.54 -28.08 -3.05
CA ARG A 291 -8.06 -29.12 -2.13
C ARG A 291 -9.19 -29.96 -1.53
N LYS A 292 -10.33 -29.34 -1.20
CA LYS A 292 -11.56 -30.07 -0.80
C LYS A 292 -11.96 -31.08 -1.87
N TYR A 293 -12.03 -30.68 -3.14
CA TYR A 293 -12.38 -31.58 -4.24
C TYR A 293 -11.39 -32.75 -4.35
N LEU A 294 -10.09 -32.50 -4.22
CA LEU A 294 -9.08 -33.57 -4.25
C LEU A 294 -9.22 -34.60 -3.12
N LEU A 295 -9.65 -34.17 -1.93
CA LEU A 295 -9.95 -35.07 -0.83
C LEU A 295 -11.21 -35.90 -1.13
N ILE A 296 -12.28 -35.26 -1.58
CA ILE A 296 -13.52 -35.95 -1.98
C ILE A 296 -13.26 -36.98 -3.08
N ASP A 297 -12.42 -36.65 -4.06
CA ASP A 297 -11.99 -37.59 -5.12
C ASP A 297 -11.27 -38.81 -4.54
N THR A 298 -10.47 -38.61 -3.48
CA THR A 298 -9.76 -39.70 -2.79
C THR A 298 -10.72 -40.60 -2.01
N ILE A 299 -11.76 -40.02 -1.41
CA ILE A 299 -12.81 -40.76 -0.68
C ILE A 299 -13.73 -41.53 -1.64
N ASN A 300 -13.95 -40.99 -2.85
CA ASN A 300 -14.78 -41.62 -3.87
C ASN A 300 -14.11 -42.82 -4.57
N ASP A 301 -12.78 -42.87 -4.63
CA ASP A 301 -12.05 -44.04 -5.11
C ASP A 301 -11.94 -45.10 -4.01
N SER A 302 -12.59 -46.25 -4.17
CA SER A 302 -12.62 -47.31 -3.15
C SER A 302 -11.23 -47.80 -2.73
N VAL A 303 -10.27 -47.87 -3.66
CA VAL A 303 -8.93 -48.39 -3.37
C VAL A 303 -8.08 -47.37 -2.61
N LEU A 304 -8.18 -46.10 -2.99
CA LEU A 304 -7.50 -45.02 -2.28
C LEU A 304 -8.15 -44.72 -0.93
N CYS A 305 -9.48 -44.82 -0.85
CA CYS A 305 -10.26 -44.64 0.34
C CYS A 305 -9.84 -45.62 1.45
N GLU A 306 -9.68 -46.90 1.15
CA GLU A 306 -9.19 -47.90 2.13
C GLU A 306 -7.79 -47.57 2.64
N LYS A 307 -6.86 -47.24 1.75
CA LYS A 307 -5.49 -46.85 2.14
C LYS A 307 -5.46 -45.56 2.94
N PHE A 308 -6.31 -44.60 2.58
CA PHE A 308 -6.41 -43.34 3.30
C PHE A 308 -7.05 -43.54 4.68
N LYS A 309 -8.02 -44.45 4.82
CA LYS A 309 -8.60 -44.86 6.09
C LYS A 309 -7.56 -45.48 7.01
N GLU A 310 -6.73 -46.39 6.50
CA GLU A 310 -5.59 -46.95 7.25
C GLU A 310 -4.59 -45.87 7.69
N PHE A 311 -4.31 -44.91 6.80
CA PHE A 311 -3.45 -43.78 7.12
C PHE A 311 -4.05 -42.87 8.21
N CYS A 312 -5.36 -42.60 8.15
CA CYS A 312 -6.06 -41.80 9.15
C CYS A 312 -6.05 -42.47 10.53
N LYS A 313 -6.15 -43.82 10.58
CA LYS A 313 -5.97 -44.59 11.82
C LYS A 313 -4.58 -44.39 12.42
N LEU A 314 -3.54 -44.41 11.59
CA LEU A 314 -2.16 -44.17 12.03
C LEU A 314 -1.99 -42.75 12.60
N GLU A 315 -2.62 -41.76 11.99
CA GLU A 315 -2.57 -40.37 12.45
C GLU A 315 -3.62 -40.01 13.53
N ARG A 316 -4.41 -40.98 14.02
CA ARG A 316 -5.50 -40.77 14.98
C ARG A 316 -6.50 -39.68 14.54
N SER A 317 -6.90 -39.75 13.28
CA SER A 317 -7.89 -38.87 12.65
C SER A 317 -9.02 -39.67 12.01
N GLU A 318 -9.29 -40.87 12.54
CA GLU A 318 -10.24 -41.81 11.95
C GLU A 318 -11.69 -41.33 12.06
N GLU A 319 -12.03 -40.58 13.11
CA GLU A 319 -13.37 -40.05 13.37
C GLU A 319 -13.72 -38.95 12.34
N ASN A 320 -12.75 -38.07 12.05
CA ASN A 320 -12.87 -37.03 11.03
C ASN A 320 -13.00 -37.63 9.61
N PHE A 321 -12.39 -38.78 9.38
CA PHE A 321 -12.57 -39.50 8.12
C PHE A 321 -13.92 -40.23 8.06
N ALA A 322 -14.31 -40.91 9.14
CA ALA A 322 -15.54 -41.70 9.20
C ALA A 322 -16.81 -40.84 9.02
N VAL A 323 -16.82 -39.63 9.58
CA VAL A 323 -17.93 -38.68 9.34
C VAL A 323 -18.01 -38.27 7.86
N LEU A 324 -16.87 -38.04 7.17
CA LEU A 324 -16.85 -37.70 5.74
C LEU A 324 -17.32 -38.87 4.88
N GLU A 325 -16.94 -40.10 5.23
CA GLU A 325 -17.39 -41.33 4.59
C GLU A 325 -18.94 -41.46 4.68
N LYS A 326 -19.50 -41.26 5.88
CA LYS A 326 -20.95 -41.30 6.12
C LYS A 326 -21.71 -40.18 5.42
N ILE A 327 -21.16 -38.96 5.39
CA ILE A 327 -21.74 -37.84 4.64
C ILE A 327 -21.75 -38.15 3.13
N ASN A 328 -20.68 -38.76 2.61
CA ASN A 328 -20.63 -39.16 1.20
C ASN A 328 -21.70 -40.22 0.87
N ASP A 329 -21.91 -41.19 1.77
CA ASP A 329 -22.97 -42.18 1.60
C ASP A 329 -24.37 -41.57 1.66
N TYR A 330 -24.58 -40.57 2.53
CA TYR A 330 -25.81 -39.79 2.55
C TYR A 330 -26.06 -39.07 1.21
N LYS A 331 -25.02 -38.47 0.61
CA LYS A 331 -25.13 -37.83 -0.71
C LYS A 331 -25.46 -38.84 -1.82
N LYS A 332 -24.87 -40.04 -1.80
CA LYS A 332 -25.25 -41.12 -2.74
C LYS A 332 -26.71 -41.52 -2.60
N LEU A 333 -27.25 -41.57 -1.37
CA LEU A 333 -28.68 -41.82 -1.15
C LEU A 333 -29.55 -40.66 -1.64
N CYS A 334 -29.11 -39.40 -1.48
CA CYS A 334 -29.80 -38.24 -2.04
C CYS A 334 -29.86 -38.30 -3.56
N GLN A 335 -28.74 -38.57 -4.22
CA GLN A 335 -28.68 -38.72 -5.68
C GLN A 335 -29.58 -39.87 -6.16
N ARG A 336 -29.58 -41.00 -5.46
CA ARG A 336 -30.47 -42.12 -5.79
C ARG A 336 -31.94 -41.78 -5.56
N SER A 337 -32.29 -41.02 -4.52
CA SER A 337 -33.66 -40.52 -4.29
C SER A 337 -34.09 -39.63 -5.44
N PHE A 338 -33.23 -38.69 -5.86
CA PHE A 338 -33.46 -37.81 -6.98
C PHE A 338 -33.64 -38.59 -8.30
N ASP A 339 -32.78 -39.57 -8.60
CA ASP A 339 -32.91 -40.42 -9.77
C ASP A 339 -34.25 -41.18 -9.80
N ILE A 340 -34.74 -41.64 -8.64
CA ILE A 340 -36.06 -42.29 -8.53
C ILE A 340 -37.19 -41.29 -8.78
N GLN A 341 -37.12 -40.10 -8.19
CA GLN A 341 -38.12 -39.05 -8.40
C GLN A 341 -38.21 -38.63 -9.87
N VAL A 342 -37.07 -38.42 -10.52
CA VAL A 342 -37.00 -38.13 -11.96
C VAL A 342 -37.69 -39.23 -12.77
N VAL A 343 -37.43 -40.51 -12.47
CA VAL A 343 -38.07 -41.63 -13.20
C VAL A 343 -39.58 -41.73 -12.92
N LEU A 344 -40.04 -41.42 -11.71
CA LEU A 344 -41.46 -41.49 -11.35
C LEU A 344 -42.26 -40.34 -11.96
N TYR A 345 -41.76 -39.09 -11.86
CA TYR A 345 -42.54 -37.91 -12.24
C TYR A 345 -42.35 -37.49 -13.70
N ASP A 346 -41.18 -37.71 -14.32
CA ASP A 346 -40.98 -37.32 -15.73
C ASP A 346 -41.63 -38.32 -16.70
N ASN A 347 -41.87 -39.57 -16.30
CA ASN A 347 -42.51 -40.58 -17.17
C ASN A 347 -44.05 -40.47 -17.18
N ASP A 348 -44.67 -39.96 -16.11
CA ASP A 348 -46.12 -39.84 -16.03
C ASP A 348 -46.68 -38.74 -16.95
N GLU A 349 -45.91 -37.68 -17.25
CA GLU A 349 -46.36 -36.63 -18.18
C GLU A 349 -46.23 -37.03 -19.67
N LEU A 350 -45.36 -37.98 -20.02
CA LEU A 350 -45.13 -38.42 -21.41
C LEU A 350 -45.91 -39.68 -21.81
N SER A 351 -46.51 -40.41 -20.87
CA SER A 351 -47.34 -41.58 -21.18
C SER A 351 -48.80 -41.26 -21.52
N GLY A 352 -49.18 -39.97 -21.52
CA GLY A 352 -50.55 -39.50 -21.78
C GLY A 352 -50.84 -39.02 -23.21
N SER A 353 -49.88 -39.06 -24.13
CA SER A 353 -50.06 -38.56 -25.50
C SER A 353 -49.63 -39.61 -26.53
N ASP A 354 -50.62 -40.04 -27.30
CA ASP A 354 -50.54 -40.67 -28.61
C ASP A 354 -50.41 -42.20 -28.66
N MET A 355 -51.52 -42.85 -28.28
CA MET A 355 -52.19 -43.76 -29.21
C MET A 355 -52.41 -43.05 -30.57
N VAL A 356 -51.44 -43.11 -31.48
CA VAL A 356 -51.72 -43.07 -32.92
C VAL A 356 -50.99 -44.23 -33.59
N SER A 357 -51.81 -45.00 -34.28
CA SER A 357 -51.58 -46.28 -34.91
C SER A 357 -50.80 -46.16 -36.22
N ASP A 358 -50.11 -47.26 -36.55
CA ASP A 358 -49.94 -47.87 -37.87
C ASP A 358 -48.75 -47.56 -38.81
N THR A 359 -48.09 -48.68 -39.17
CA THR A 359 -47.38 -49.03 -40.44
C THR A 359 -46.05 -48.32 -40.73
N THR A 360 -44.88 -48.98 -40.79
CA THR A 360 -44.53 -49.94 -41.86
C THR A 360 -43.20 -50.69 -41.58
N THR A 361 -43.19 -51.94 -42.05
CA THR A 361 -42.12 -52.91 -42.33
C THR A 361 -40.78 -52.38 -42.89
N SER A 362 -39.64 -52.89 -42.40
CA SER A 362 -38.76 -53.85 -43.13
C SER A 362 -37.34 -53.96 -42.52
N SER A 363 -36.99 -55.19 -42.09
CA SER A 363 -35.70 -55.90 -42.23
C SER A 363 -34.37 -55.13 -42.22
N ASN A 364 -33.47 -55.44 -41.27
CA ASN A 364 -32.47 -56.50 -41.49
C ASN A 364 -31.68 -56.88 -40.23
N GLU A 365 -31.43 -58.17 -40.13
CA GLU A 365 -30.70 -58.86 -39.08
C GLU A 365 -29.21 -58.48 -39.07
N THR A 366 -28.63 -58.33 -37.89
CA THR A 366 -27.43 -59.10 -37.51
C THR A 366 -27.32 -59.14 -35.98
N THR A 367 -26.99 -60.33 -35.53
CA THR A 367 -27.07 -60.88 -34.18
C THR A 367 -26.04 -60.30 -33.23
N ASP A 368 -26.49 -59.78 -32.08
CA ASP A 368 -25.83 -60.07 -30.80
C ASP A 368 -26.80 -59.87 -29.61
N SER A 369 -27.12 -60.99 -28.98
CA SER A 369 -28.16 -61.20 -27.99
C SER A 369 -27.78 -60.66 -26.61
N LYS A 370 -27.78 -59.33 -26.42
CA LYS A 370 -27.79 -58.74 -25.07
C LYS A 370 -29.23 -58.62 -24.56
N LYS A 371 -29.60 -59.59 -23.71
CA LYS A 371 -30.80 -59.57 -22.84
C LYS A 371 -31.12 -58.14 -22.40
N LYS A 372 -32.16 -57.54 -22.99
CA LYS A 372 -32.87 -56.37 -22.45
C LYS A 372 -33.45 -56.81 -21.10
N LYS A 373 -32.68 -56.63 -20.03
CA LYS A 373 -33.17 -56.77 -18.66
C LYS A 373 -34.20 -55.65 -18.51
N ASN A 374 -35.49 -56.02 -18.50
CA ASN A 374 -36.57 -55.09 -18.16
C ASN A 374 -36.13 -54.34 -16.89
N LYS A 375 -35.87 -53.03 -17.03
CA LYS A 375 -35.62 -52.15 -15.89
C LYS A 375 -36.85 -52.31 -15.00
N LYS A 376 -36.68 -52.97 -13.86
CA LYS A 376 -37.69 -53.04 -12.82
C LYS A 376 -38.03 -51.58 -12.50
N GLY A 377 -39.24 -51.14 -12.85
CA GLY A 377 -39.66 -49.76 -12.61
C GLY A 377 -39.48 -49.44 -11.13
N PHE A 378 -38.92 -48.28 -10.82
CA PHE A 378 -38.88 -47.81 -9.44
C PHE A 378 -40.32 -47.56 -8.99
N THR A 379 -40.63 -47.93 -7.76
CA THR A 379 -41.95 -47.73 -7.16
C THR A 379 -41.88 -46.63 -6.10
N GLU A 380 -43.01 -45.98 -5.79
CA GLU A 380 -43.10 -44.99 -4.71
C GLU A 380 -42.65 -45.58 -3.35
N LYS A 381 -42.84 -46.89 -3.15
CA LYS A 381 -42.33 -47.61 -2.00
C LYS A 381 -40.79 -47.59 -1.93
N ASP A 382 -40.09 -47.71 -3.06
CA ASP A 382 -38.63 -47.63 -3.11
C ASP A 382 -38.14 -46.22 -2.73
N LEU A 383 -38.88 -45.17 -3.12
CA LEU A 383 -38.58 -43.79 -2.74
C LEU A 383 -38.71 -43.60 -1.22
N PHE A 384 -39.81 -44.08 -0.63
CA PHE A 384 -40.03 -44.01 0.82
C PHE A 384 -38.95 -44.79 1.60
N GLU A 385 -38.54 -45.96 1.11
CA GLU A 385 -37.45 -46.74 1.71
C GLU A 385 -36.10 -46.01 1.65
N ILE A 386 -35.82 -45.24 0.58
CA ILE A 386 -34.61 -44.44 0.48
C ILE A 386 -34.66 -43.23 1.41
N GLU A 387 -35.77 -42.48 1.47
CA GLU A 387 -35.90 -41.36 2.40
C GLU A 387 -35.80 -41.80 3.86
N LYS A 388 -36.36 -42.97 4.20
CA LYS A 388 -36.17 -43.59 5.52
C LYS A 388 -34.69 -43.87 5.81
N LYS A 389 -33.95 -44.46 4.85
CA LYS A 389 -32.51 -44.71 5.00
C LYS A 389 -31.69 -43.43 5.08
N LYS A 390 -32.07 -42.38 4.34
CA LYS A 390 -31.45 -41.04 4.46
C LYS A 390 -31.61 -40.50 5.87
N PHE A 391 -32.81 -40.61 6.45
CA PHE A 391 -33.07 -40.17 7.81
C PHE A 391 -32.29 -40.98 8.85
N GLU A 392 -32.29 -42.32 8.76
CA GLU A 392 -31.53 -43.20 9.65
C GLU A 392 -30.03 -42.84 9.62
N LEU A 393 -29.45 -42.68 8.42
CA LEU A 393 -28.05 -42.31 8.27
C LEU A 393 -27.75 -40.89 8.76
N ALA A 394 -28.63 -39.93 8.48
CA ALA A 394 -28.45 -38.55 8.95
C ALA A 394 -28.57 -38.45 10.48
N PHE A 395 -29.44 -39.27 11.08
CA PHE A 395 -29.56 -39.39 12.52
C PHE A 395 -28.31 -40.03 13.15
N GLU A 396 -27.80 -41.12 12.57
CA GLU A 396 -26.53 -41.75 12.97
C GLU A 396 -25.36 -40.75 12.93
N VAL A 397 -25.22 -40.01 11.83
CA VAL A 397 -24.19 -38.97 11.70
C VAL A 397 -24.32 -37.94 12.83
N PHE A 398 -25.55 -37.51 13.13
CA PHE A 398 -25.80 -36.54 14.18
C PHE A 398 -25.47 -37.09 15.58
N THR A 399 -25.97 -38.26 15.95
CA THR A 399 -25.79 -38.83 17.29
C THR A 399 -24.35 -39.22 17.57
N ASP A 400 -23.66 -39.79 16.59
CA ASP A 400 -22.38 -40.43 16.82
C ASP A 400 -21.22 -39.44 16.67
N TYR A 401 -21.35 -38.47 15.75
CA TYR A 401 -20.26 -37.54 15.40
C TYR A 401 -20.55 -36.08 15.76
N LEU A 402 -21.79 -35.59 15.61
CA LEU A 402 -22.09 -34.17 15.79
C LEU A 402 -22.53 -33.81 17.22
N ASP A 403 -23.12 -34.75 17.95
CA ASP A 403 -23.48 -34.57 19.35
C ASP A 403 -22.20 -34.53 20.22
N VAL A 404 -22.17 -33.59 21.16
CA VAL A 404 -21.09 -33.44 22.13
C VAL A 404 -20.98 -34.68 23.03
N ARG A 405 -22.04 -35.47 23.12
CA ARG A 405 -22.08 -36.74 23.87
C ARG A 405 -21.88 -37.97 23.00
N GLY A 406 -21.65 -37.82 21.70
CA GLY A 406 -21.45 -38.93 20.77
C GLY A 406 -20.12 -39.66 21.02
N ASP A 407 -20.09 -40.96 20.74
CA ASP A 407 -18.91 -41.80 20.95
C ASP A 407 -17.73 -41.39 20.05
N HIS A 408 -18.01 -40.80 18.89
CA HIS A 408 -17.04 -40.32 17.91
C HIS A 408 -17.16 -38.82 17.65
N SER A 409 -17.48 -38.05 18.70
CA SER A 409 -17.73 -36.62 18.60
C SER A 409 -16.54 -35.88 17.97
N ILE A 410 -16.78 -35.15 16.89
CA ILE A 410 -15.76 -34.32 16.22
C ILE A 410 -15.86 -32.86 16.67
N ASN A 411 -14.74 -32.15 16.65
CA ASN A 411 -14.72 -30.72 17.03
C ASN A 411 -15.23 -29.84 15.88
N ILE A 412 -16.54 -29.57 15.88
CA ILE A 412 -17.19 -28.70 14.90
C ILE A 412 -17.96 -27.56 15.57
N ASN A 413 -18.34 -26.56 14.78
CA ASN A 413 -19.15 -25.45 15.24
C ASN A 413 -20.55 -25.93 15.66
N LYS A 414 -20.90 -25.71 16.94
CA LYS A 414 -22.20 -26.06 17.53
C LYS A 414 -23.40 -25.58 16.70
N ASN A 415 -23.30 -24.38 16.11
CA ASN A 415 -24.38 -23.83 15.29
C ASN A 415 -24.69 -24.67 14.04
N LEU A 416 -23.70 -25.40 13.50
CA LEU A 416 -23.92 -26.30 12.37
C LEU A 416 -24.62 -27.58 12.80
N ALA A 417 -24.20 -28.16 13.93
CA ALA A 417 -24.85 -29.33 14.53
C ALA A 417 -26.31 -29.03 14.91
N ASP A 418 -26.58 -27.88 15.53
CA ASP A 418 -27.93 -27.46 15.91
C ASP A 418 -28.85 -27.27 14.68
N LYS A 419 -28.32 -26.80 13.55
CA LYS A 419 -29.09 -26.71 12.29
C LYS A 419 -29.47 -28.09 11.76
N VAL A 420 -28.52 -29.02 11.74
CA VAL A 420 -28.81 -30.41 11.31
C VAL A 420 -29.87 -31.03 12.23
N LYS A 421 -29.72 -30.87 13.54
CA LYS A 421 -30.69 -31.32 14.53
C LYS A 421 -32.09 -30.78 14.25
N GLN A 422 -32.20 -29.48 13.99
CA GLN A 422 -33.48 -28.84 13.70
C GLN A 422 -34.16 -29.44 12.46
N PHE A 423 -33.41 -29.73 11.39
CA PHE A 423 -33.96 -30.39 10.20
C PHE A 423 -34.41 -31.83 10.49
N LEU A 424 -33.65 -32.57 11.30
CA LEU A 424 -34.02 -33.92 11.74
C LEU A 424 -35.30 -33.90 12.60
N ASP A 425 -35.42 -32.94 13.52
CA ASP A 425 -36.61 -32.77 14.36
C ASP A 425 -37.86 -32.45 13.54
N PHE A 426 -37.74 -31.62 12.50
CA PHE A 426 -38.86 -31.31 11.59
C PHE A 426 -39.29 -32.52 10.75
N PHE A 427 -38.33 -33.30 10.26
CA PHE A 427 -38.62 -34.54 9.55
C PHE A 427 -39.29 -35.57 10.47
N ALA A 428 -38.81 -35.73 11.70
CA ALA A 428 -39.38 -36.64 12.69
C ALA A 428 -40.82 -36.28 13.09
N LYS A 429 -41.18 -34.98 13.07
CA LYS A 429 -42.55 -34.51 13.28
C LYS A 429 -43.47 -34.69 12.07
N GLY A 430 -42.92 -35.08 10.91
CA GLY A 430 -43.64 -35.15 9.65
C GLY A 430 -43.96 -33.77 9.05
N GLU A 431 -43.27 -32.71 9.50
CA GLU A 431 -43.44 -31.36 8.95
C GLU A 431 -42.73 -31.21 7.58
N ASN A 432 -41.69 -32.02 7.34
CA ASN A 432 -40.98 -32.10 6.06
C ASN A 432 -41.04 -33.53 5.51
N GLU A 433 -41.44 -33.68 4.25
CA GLU A 433 -41.53 -34.99 3.57
C GLU A 433 -40.18 -35.52 3.06
N SER A 434 -39.18 -34.65 2.91
CA SER A 434 -37.85 -35.02 2.40
C SER A 434 -36.74 -34.25 3.10
N LEU A 435 -35.56 -34.90 3.20
CA LEU A 435 -34.35 -34.25 3.72
C LEU A 435 -33.57 -33.56 2.59
N PRO A 436 -33.05 -32.34 2.82
CA PRO A 436 -32.29 -31.61 1.82
C PRO A 436 -30.93 -32.27 1.53
N GLU A 437 -30.50 -32.25 0.27
CA GLU A 437 -29.18 -32.77 -0.15
C GLU A 437 -28.02 -32.00 0.50
N SER A 438 -28.18 -30.70 0.67
CA SER A 438 -27.17 -29.80 1.24
C SER A 438 -27.10 -29.79 2.77
N LEU A 439 -27.80 -30.72 3.45
CA LEU A 439 -27.89 -30.79 4.91
C LEU A 439 -26.50 -30.78 5.58
N PHE A 440 -25.54 -31.49 4.99
CA PHE A 440 -24.19 -31.69 5.53
C PHE A 440 -23.11 -30.88 4.83
N ASP A 441 -23.41 -30.04 3.83
CA ASP A 441 -22.38 -29.37 3.01
C ASP A 441 -21.44 -28.45 3.81
N ALA A 442 -21.98 -27.75 4.82
CA ALA A 442 -21.19 -26.90 5.69
C ALA A 442 -20.25 -27.74 6.58
N ILE A 443 -20.75 -28.84 7.13
CA ILE A 443 -19.98 -29.74 8.01
C ILE A 443 -18.91 -30.48 7.20
N GLU A 444 -19.27 -31.02 6.03
CA GLU A 444 -18.33 -31.63 5.10
C GLU A 444 -17.20 -30.66 4.75
N THR A 445 -17.52 -29.37 4.53
CA THR A 445 -16.52 -28.35 4.23
C THR A 445 -15.57 -28.12 5.41
N ASP A 446 -16.08 -27.96 6.62
CA ASP A 446 -15.27 -27.75 7.82
C ASP A 446 -14.37 -28.96 8.12
N VAL A 447 -14.93 -30.17 8.05
CA VAL A 447 -14.16 -31.40 8.29
C VAL A 447 -13.17 -31.66 7.16
N SER A 448 -13.54 -31.36 5.90
CA SER A 448 -12.59 -31.45 4.77
C SER A 448 -11.40 -30.52 4.97
N ILE A 449 -11.62 -29.29 5.45
CA ILE A 449 -10.55 -28.33 5.75
C ILE A 449 -9.64 -28.87 6.84
N LEU A 450 -10.21 -29.43 7.92
CA LEU A 450 -9.46 -30.04 9.01
C LEU A 450 -8.58 -31.21 8.52
N MET A 451 -9.10 -32.01 7.58
CA MET A 451 -8.44 -33.20 7.03
C MET A 451 -7.40 -32.89 5.94
N MET A 452 -7.23 -31.62 5.53
CA MET A 452 -6.30 -31.26 4.46
C MET A 452 -4.84 -31.59 4.78
N ASP A 453 -4.40 -31.37 6.01
CA ASP A 453 -3.01 -31.61 6.38
C ASP A 453 -2.69 -33.12 6.41
N THR A 454 -3.63 -33.93 6.87
CA THR A 454 -3.52 -35.41 6.82
C THR A 454 -3.59 -35.92 5.39
N HIS A 455 -4.47 -35.36 4.54
CA HIS A 455 -4.53 -35.70 3.12
C HIS A 455 -3.24 -35.36 2.36
N HIS A 456 -2.64 -34.21 2.65
CA HIS A 456 -1.37 -33.81 2.05
C HIS A 456 -0.24 -34.78 2.44
N ARG A 457 -0.15 -35.16 3.72
CA ARG A 457 0.82 -36.14 4.21
C ARG A 457 0.61 -37.52 3.58
N PHE A 458 -0.65 -37.94 3.43
CA PHE A 458 -1.00 -39.17 2.72
C PHE A 458 -0.53 -39.14 1.26
N LYS A 459 -0.77 -38.05 0.53
CA LYS A 459 -0.28 -37.92 -0.85
C LYS A 459 1.25 -38.01 -0.93
N ALA A 460 1.96 -37.34 -0.03
CA ALA A 460 3.43 -37.42 0.03
C ALA A 460 3.89 -38.87 0.27
N MET A 461 3.24 -39.61 1.17
CA MET A 461 3.52 -41.03 1.42
C MET A 461 3.29 -41.89 0.16
N ILE A 462 2.16 -41.72 -0.52
CA ILE A 462 1.84 -42.45 -1.76
C ILE A 462 2.86 -42.14 -2.87
N GLU A 463 3.26 -40.88 -3.03
CA GLU A 463 4.29 -40.50 -4.01
C GLU A 463 5.64 -41.18 -3.73
N ILE A 464 6.04 -41.29 -2.46
CA ILE A 464 7.26 -42.00 -2.06
C ILE A 464 7.15 -43.48 -2.43
N GLN A 465 6.04 -44.14 -2.08
CA GLN A 465 5.81 -45.55 -2.43
C GLN A 465 5.83 -45.79 -3.95
N ILE A 466 5.25 -44.87 -4.74
CA ILE A 466 5.28 -44.95 -6.21
C ILE A 466 6.72 -44.81 -6.72
N LYS A 467 7.52 -43.88 -6.16
CA LYS A 467 8.93 -43.70 -6.54
C LYS A 467 9.77 -44.93 -6.19
N GLU A 468 9.53 -45.55 -5.04
CA GLU A 468 10.23 -46.77 -4.62
C GLU A 468 9.89 -47.96 -5.52
N LYS A 469 8.60 -48.19 -5.82
CA LYS A 469 8.18 -49.23 -6.76
C LYS A 469 8.78 -49.05 -8.16
N LYS A 470 8.92 -47.80 -8.62
CA LYS A 470 9.60 -47.48 -9.90
C LYS A 470 11.10 -47.79 -9.88
N LYS A 471 11.79 -47.70 -8.74
CA LYS A 471 13.22 -48.04 -8.63
C LYS A 471 13.46 -49.54 -8.63
N VAL A 472 12.53 -50.32 -8.08
CA VAL A 472 12.63 -51.79 -7.99
C VAL A 472 12.31 -52.48 -9.31
N CYS A 473 11.55 -51.84 -10.20
CA CYS A 473 11.32 -52.30 -11.57
C CYS A 473 11.94 -51.33 -12.60
N PRO A 474 13.24 -51.47 -12.92
CA PRO A 474 13.83 -50.74 -14.04
C PRO A 474 13.30 -51.31 -15.37
N SER A 475 12.11 -50.88 -15.79
CA SER A 475 11.66 -51.07 -17.17
C SER A 475 12.41 -50.11 -18.08
N PRO A 476 12.82 -50.53 -19.29
CA PRO A 476 13.59 -49.70 -20.20
C PRO A 476 12.79 -48.46 -20.63
N SER A 477 13.47 -47.33 -20.48
CA SER A 477 13.10 -45.95 -20.75
C SER A 477 12.24 -45.71 -22.01
N PHE A 478 11.04 -45.16 -21.81
CA PHE A 478 10.45 -44.17 -22.70
C PHE A 478 10.25 -42.86 -21.92
N LEU A 479 11.09 -41.87 -22.24
CA LEU A 479 11.09 -40.53 -21.66
C LEU A 479 9.85 -39.76 -22.14
N TYR A 480 8.87 -39.57 -21.24
CA TYR A 480 7.98 -38.41 -21.30
C TYR A 480 7.94 -37.78 -19.91
N GLN A 481 8.84 -36.82 -19.71
CA GLN A 481 9.00 -36.08 -18.48
C GLN A 481 8.13 -34.82 -18.58
N ASN A 482 6.96 -34.86 -17.96
CA ASN A 482 6.13 -33.67 -17.73
C ASN A 482 6.69 -32.95 -16.49
N PRO A 483 7.17 -31.70 -16.59
CA PRO A 483 7.66 -30.98 -15.43
C PRO A 483 6.46 -30.55 -14.58
N SER A 484 6.41 -31.08 -13.37
CA SER A 484 5.52 -30.64 -12.30
C SER A 484 5.78 -29.19 -11.94
N VAL A 485 4.67 -28.49 -11.77
CA VAL A 485 4.47 -27.16 -11.19
C VAL A 485 5.37 -26.97 -9.96
N LEU A 486 6.43 -26.17 -10.11
CA LEU A 486 7.28 -25.70 -9.02
C LEU A 486 7.06 -24.20 -8.80
N ASP A 487 7.01 -23.82 -7.53
CA ASP A 487 6.63 -22.51 -6.98
C ASP A 487 7.13 -21.27 -7.73
N ILE A 488 6.18 -20.38 -8.04
CA ILE A 488 6.35 -19.18 -8.87
C ILE A 488 6.66 -17.85 -8.11
N PRO A 489 6.71 -17.70 -6.77
CA PRO A 489 6.82 -16.35 -6.22
C PRO A 489 8.22 -15.73 -6.33
N THR A 490 9.29 -16.48 -6.62
CA THR A 490 10.67 -15.97 -6.62
C THR A 490 11.08 -15.23 -7.89
N ARG A 491 10.44 -15.49 -9.04
CA ARG A 491 10.80 -14.83 -10.31
C ARG A 491 10.39 -13.36 -10.37
N GLU A 492 9.22 -13.03 -9.82
CA GLU A 492 8.71 -11.65 -9.80
C GLU A 492 9.54 -10.76 -8.86
N LEU A 493 9.98 -11.29 -7.71
CA LEU A 493 10.86 -10.59 -6.76
C LEU A 493 12.25 -10.29 -7.37
N PHE A 494 12.77 -11.20 -8.20
CA PHE A 494 14.06 -11.04 -8.86
C PHE A 494 14.01 -9.95 -9.94
N ILE A 495 12.92 -9.88 -10.72
CA ILE A 495 12.72 -8.83 -11.72
C ILE A 495 12.57 -7.46 -11.06
N PHE A 496 11.85 -7.37 -9.94
CA PHE A 496 11.71 -6.13 -9.17
C PHE A 496 13.05 -5.65 -8.59
N CYS A 497 13.85 -6.55 -8.02
CA CYS A 497 15.22 -6.24 -7.55
C CYS A 497 16.16 -5.82 -8.68
N MET A 498 16.04 -6.42 -9.88
CA MET A 498 16.84 -6.03 -11.04
C MET A 498 16.45 -4.63 -11.56
N TRP A 499 15.15 -4.31 -11.57
CA TRP A 499 14.64 -2.99 -11.95
C TRP A 499 15.07 -1.90 -10.97
N MET A 500 15.00 -2.17 -9.66
CA MET A 500 15.48 -1.24 -8.62
C MET A 500 16.98 -0.99 -8.73
N ARG A 501 17.79 -2.02 -9.04
CA ARG A 501 19.22 -1.85 -9.34
C ARG A 501 19.46 -1.03 -10.62
N LEU A 502 18.68 -1.26 -11.68
CA LEU A 502 18.84 -0.52 -12.94
C LEU A 502 18.47 0.96 -12.80
N LEU A 503 17.42 1.26 -12.04
CA LEU A 503 16.99 2.63 -11.73
C LEU A 503 18.00 3.32 -10.79
N GLY A 504 18.49 2.63 -9.75
CA GLY A 504 19.52 3.17 -8.86
C GLY A 504 20.82 3.51 -9.58
N VAL A 505 21.30 2.64 -10.48
CA VAL A 505 22.54 2.88 -11.24
C VAL A 505 22.39 4.01 -12.27
N LYS A 506 21.21 4.18 -12.88
CA LYS A 506 20.95 5.30 -13.79
C LYS A 506 20.78 6.64 -13.06
N ALA A 507 20.12 6.65 -11.90
CA ALA A 507 19.99 7.84 -11.08
C ALA A 507 21.37 8.33 -10.56
N ILE A 508 22.24 7.41 -10.14
CA ILE A 508 23.61 7.72 -9.72
C ILE A 508 24.44 8.27 -10.88
N LYS A 509 24.31 7.71 -12.10
CA LYS A 509 25.01 8.25 -13.27
C LYS A 509 24.53 9.63 -13.71
N ILE A 510 23.25 9.95 -13.51
CA ILE A 510 22.72 11.31 -13.77
C ILE A 510 23.25 12.29 -12.71
N PHE A 511 23.37 11.85 -11.45
CA PHE A 511 23.92 12.67 -10.37
C PHE A 511 25.41 13.00 -10.60
N VAL A 512 26.20 12.03 -11.06
CA VAL A 512 27.63 12.21 -11.37
C VAL A 512 27.89 13.01 -12.66
N TYR A 513 26.86 13.25 -13.48
CA TYR A 513 26.99 14.07 -14.70
C TYR A 513 26.51 15.52 -14.50
N ILE A 514 25.96 15.83 -13.32
CA ILE A 514 25.44 17.16 -12.95
C ILE A 514 26.37 17.87 -11.94
N GLU A 515 27.25 17.14 -11.25
CA GLU A 515 28.52 17.68 -10.73
C GLU A 515 29.56 17.81 -11.85
#